data_AF-A0A178ZJC3-F1
#
_entry.id   AF-A0A178ZJC3-F1
#
_cell.length_a   1.000
_cell.length_b   1.000
_cell.length_c   1.000
_cell.angle_alpha   90.00
_cell.angle_beta   90.00
_cell.angle_gamma   90.00
#
_symmetry.space_group_name_H-M   'P 1'
#
loop_
_entity.id
_entity.type
_entity.pdbx_description
1 polymer ?
#
loop_
_entity_poly.entity_id
_entity_poly.type
_entity_poly.pdbx_seq_one_letter_code
_entity_poly.pdbx_strand_id
1 'polypeptide(L)'
;MNAQQQLQHDLAITPKTASLLIRLGYTSYRDLRSVSPNHVVIQLKALPDINPTQAEQYRRGLRRMVWLATQDHPQEQAMLYPNWTQKALKERGMWRDDVDYDGLSGDEVNQLHNEANG
;
A
#
# COMPACT_ATOMS: atom_id res chain seq x y z
N MET A 1 -11.46 18.77 -2.47
CA MET A 1 -10.24 18.08 -2.95
C MET A 1 -10.54 17.38 -4.25
N ASN A 2 -9.59 17.34 -5.19
CA ASN A 2 -9.68 16.41 -6.33
C ASN A 2 -9.24 14.99 -5.89
N ALA A 3 -9.48 13.97 -6.71
CA ALA A 3 -9.15 12.58 -6.38
C ALA A 3 -7.67 12.39 -6.01
N GLN A 4 -6.76 13.12 -6.66
CA GLN A 4 -5.32 13.03 -6.37
C GLN A 4 -4.99 13.55 -4.98
N GLN A 5 -5.52 14.73 -4.63
CA GLN A 5 -5.34 15.33 -3.31
C GLN A 5 -5.94 14.46 -2.21
N GLN A 6 -7.10 13.84 -2.49
CA GLN A 6 -7.76 12.92 -1.55
C GLN A 6 -6.90 11.67 -1.30
N LEU A 7 -6.46 10.99 -2.37
CA LEU A 7 -5.55 9.85 -2.26
C LEU A 7 -4.24 10.17 -1.56
N GLN A 8 -3.66 11.34 -1.88
CA GLN A 8 -2.44 11.82 -1.24
C GLN A 8 -2.62 11.95 0.27
N HIS A 9 -3.74 12.55 0.68
CA HIS A 9 -4.09 12.75 2.07
C HIS A 9 -4.35 11.42 2.79
N ASP A 10 -5.22 10.58 2.23
CA ASP A 10 -5.68 9.35 2.88
C ASP A 10 -4.55 8.33 3.07
N LEU A 11 -3.66 8.18 2.08
CA LEU A 11 -2.56 7.22 2.14
C LEU A 11 -1.25 7.83 2.67
N ALA A 12 -1.23 9.14 2.97
CA ALA A 12 -0.03 9.90 3.32
C ALA A 12 1.15 9.61 2.37
N ILE A 13 0.89 9.78 1.06
CA ILE A 13 1.85 9.53 -0.03
C ILE A 13 2.24 10.81 -0.75
N THR A 14 3.21 10.73 -1.66
CA THR A 14 3.59 11.87 -2.49
C THR A 14 2.56 12.12 -3.60
N PRO A 15 2.43 13.37 -4.09
CA PRO A 15 1.58 13.69 -5.24
C PRO A 15 1.87 12.81 -6.45
N LYS A 16 3.16 12.54 -6.73
CA LYS A 16 3.60 11.67 -7.82
C LYS A 16 3.03 10.26 -7.70
N THR A 17 3.04 9.69 -6.50
CA THR A 17 2.50 8.34 -6.24
C THR A 17 0.99 8.32 -6.42
N ALA A 18 0.27 9.32 -5.90
CA ALA A 18 -1.17 9.46 -6.10
C ALA A 18 -1.55 9.58 -7.59
N SER A 19 -0.82 10.38 -8.38
CA SER A 19 -1.05 10.48 -9.83
C SER A 19 -0.84 9.15 -10.55
N LEU A 20 0.15 8.35 -10.14
CA LEU A 20 0.37 7.02 -10.72
C LEU A 20 -0.78 6.07 -10.41
N LEU A 21 -1.26 6.04 -9.17
CA LEU A 21 -2.39 5.21 -8.77
C LEU A 21 -3.66 5.56 -9.56
N ILE A 22 -3.95 6.85 -9.74
CA ILE A 22 -5.07 7.31 -10.58
C ILE A 22 -4.93 6.84 -12.03
N ARG A 23 -3.72 6.91 -12.59
CA ARG A 23 -3.46 6.43 -13.96
C ARG A 23 -3.70 4.93 -14.12
N LEU A 24 -3.54 4.16 -13.05
CA LEU A 24 -3.86 2.73 -13.01
C LEU A 24 -5.34 2.44 -12.72
N GLY A 25 -6.16 3.47 -12.51
CA GLY A 25 -7.59 3.34 -12.22
C GLY A 25 -7.97 3.34 -10.75
N TYR A 26 -6.99 3.44 -9.83
CA TYR A 26 -7.27 3.56 -8.39
C TYR A 26 -7.55 5.03 -8.07
N THR A 27 -8.84 5.38 -7.97
CA THR A 27 -9.30 6.76 -7.72
C THR A 27 -9.69 7.00 -6.27
N SER A 28 -9.90 5.91 -5.53
CA SER A 28 -10.15 5.86 -4.09
C SER A 28 -9.10 5.00 -3.42
N TYR A 29 -8.72 5.34 -2.18
CA TYR A 29 -7.78 4.51 -1.42
C TYR A 29 -8.33 3.09 -1.20
N ARG A 30 -9.66 2.92 -1.14
CA ARG A 30 -10.32 1.62 -0.98
C ARG A 30 -10.17 0.72 -2.22
N ASP A 31 -9.85 1.27 -3.39
CA ASP A 31 -9.65 0.45 -4.59
C ASP A 31 -8.41 -0.46 -4.45
N LEU A 32 -7.49 -0.12 -3.54
CA LEU A 32 -6.29 -0.91 -3.25
C LEU A 32 -6.53 -2.07 -2.26
N ARG A 33 -7.73 -2.16 -1.67
CA ARG A 33 -8.04 -3.12 -0.61
C ARG A 33 -7.91 -4.57 -1.07
N SER A 34 -8.36 -4.87 -2.29
CA SER A 34 -8.43 -6.23 -2.83
C SER A 34 -7.27 -6.58 -3.76
N VAL A 35 -6.23 -5.74 -3.86
CA VAL A 35 -5.08 -5.98 -4.74
C VAL A 35 -3.81 -6.18 -3.94
N SER A 36 -2.88 -6.95 -4.50
CA SER A 36 -1.56 -7.15 -3.90
C SER A 36 -0.53 -6.16 -4.43
N PRO A 37 0.57 -5.90 -3.69
CA PRO A 37 1.69 -5.10 -4.18
C PRO A 37 2.24 -5.61 -5.51
N ASN A 38 2.37 -6.94 -5.69
CA ASN A 38 2.79 -7.56 -6.95
C ASN A 38 1.87 -7.18 -8.11
N HIS A 39 0.55 -7.21 -7.89
CA HIS A 39 -0.42 -6.85 -8.92
C HIS A 39 -0.24 -5.41 -9.39
N VAL A 40 -0.13 -4.46 -8.46
CA VAL A 40 0.07 -3.05 -8.81
C VAL A 40 1.41 -2.81 -9.49
N VAL A 41 2.49 -3.49 -9.04
CA VAL A 41 3.80 -3.42 -9.71
C VAL A 41 3.73 -3.93 -11.14
N ILE A 42 3.00 -5.02 -11.41
CA ILE A 42 2.78 -5.53 -12.77
C ILE A 42 2.10 -4.48 -13.65
N GLN A 43 1.08 -3.81 -13.13
CA GLN A 43 0.41 -2.72 -13.85
C GLN A 43 1.33 -1.51 -14.09
N LEU A 44 2.16 -1.13 -13.11
CA LEU A 44 3.16 -0.07 -13.29
C LEU A 44 4.16 -0.40 -14.38
N LYS A 45 4.61 -1.66 -14.48
CA LYS A 45 5.52 -2.13 -15.54
C LYS A 45 4.90 -2.09 -16.94
N ALA A 46 3.57 -2.12 -17.02
CA ALA A 46 2.84 -2.03 -18.28
C ALA A 46 2.70 -0.59 -18.79
N LEU A 47 3.03 0.43 -17.98
CA LEU A 47 2.99 1.82 -18.40
C LEU A 47 4.19 2.15 -19.31
N PRO A 48 3.97 2.88 -20.43
CA PRO A 48 5.02 3.12 -21.43
C PRO A 48 6.16 4.03 -20.94
N ASP A 49 5.93 4.81 -19.89
CA ASP A 49 6.84 5.81 -19.32
C ASP A 49 7.50 5.35 -18.00
N ILE A 50 7.27 4.10 -17.57
CA ILE A 50 7.89 3.54 -16.36
C ILE A 50 8.84 2.41 -16.73
N ASN A 51 10.09 2.56 -16.31
CA ASN A 51 11.06 1.46 -16.41
C ASN A 51 10.70 0.37 -15.39
N PRO A 52 10.78 -0.93 -15.73
CA PRO A 52 10.57 -2.02 -14.79
C PRO A 52 11.32 -1.89 -13.45
N THR A 53 12.57 -1.41 -13.46
CA THR A 53 13.33 -1.18 -12.23
C THR A 53 12.74 -0.07 -11.36
N GLN A 54 12.15 0.96 -11.98
CA GLN A 54 11.45 2.02 -11.25
C GLN A 54 10.14 1.50 -10.65
N ALA A 55 9.38 0.67 -11.38
CA ALA A 55 8.16 0.05 -10.86
C ALA A 55 8.44 -0.75 -9.57
N GLU A 56 9.55 -1.49 -9.54
CA GLU A 56 9.95 -2.28 -8.36
C GLU A 56 10.21 -1.42 -7.11
N GLN A 57 10.65 -0.16 -7.27
CA GLN A 57 10.87 0.74 -6.14
C GLN A 57 9.57 1.09 -5.38
N TYR A 58 8.41 0.98 -6.03
CA TYR A 58 7.11 1.23 -5.41
C TYR A 58 6.62 0.08 -4.53
N ARG A 59 7.11 -1.14 -4.74
CA ARG A 59 6.66 -2.38 -4.07
C ARG A 59 6.58 -2.23 -2.55
N ARG A 60 7.65 -1.72 -1.93
CA ARG A 60 7.70 -1.54 -0.47
C ARG A 60 6.65 -0.55 0.02
N GLY A 61 6.42 0.54 -0.71
CA GLY A 61 5.36 1.50 -0.39
C GLY A 61 3.97 0.92 -0.57
N LEU A 62 3.79 0.04 -1.58
CA LEU A 62 2.52 -0.62 -1.86
C LEU A 62 2.08 -1.56 -0.74
N ARG A 63 3.01 -2.28 -0.08
CA ARG A 63 2.68 -3.10 1.11
C ARG A 63 1.94 -2.30 2.19
N ARG A 64 2.37 -1.06 2.43
CA ARG A 64 1.70 -0.13 3.35
C ARG A 64 0.33 0.28 2.80
N MET A 65 0.29 0.69 1.53
CA MET A 65 -0.92 1.25 0.92
C MET A 65 -2.08 0.26 0.87
N VAL A 66 -1.82 -1.02 0.53
CA VAL A 66 -2.88 -2.04 0.48
C VAL A 66 -3.46 -2.33 1.87
N TRP A 67 -2.66 -2.30 2.93
CA TRP A 67 -3.16 -2.43 4.30
C TRP A 67 -3.92 -1.17 4.75
N LEU A 68 -3.40 0.03 4.46
CA LEU A 68 -4.12 1.27 4.75
C LEU A 68 -5.48 1.29 4.04
N ALA A 69 -5.59 0.65 2.87
CA ALA A 69 -6.85 0.52 2.13
C ALA A 69 -7.97 -0.23 2.86
N THR A 70 -7.63 -0.98 3.91
CA THR A 70 -8.61 -1.70 4.73
C THR A 70 -9.04 -0.92 5.97
N GLN A 71 -8.38 0.21 6.26
CA GLN A 71 -8.61 0.99 7.47
C GLN A 71 -9.70 2.04 7.23
N ASP A 72 -10.50 2.34 8.25
CA ASP A 72 -11.53 3.39 8.14
C ASP A 72 -10.94 4.80 8.17
N HIS A 73 -9.82 4.98 8.88
CA HIS A 73 -9.08 6.24 8.98
C HIS A 73 -7.60 6.04 8.58
N PRO A 74 -7.32 5.82 7.29
CA PRO A 74 -5.98 5.47 6.81
C PRO A 74 -4.94 6.54 7.10
N GLN A 75 -5.31 7.83 7.11
CA GLN A 75 -4.42 8.94 7.43
C GLN A 75 -3.91 8.90 8.88
N GLU A 76 -4.76 8.49 9.83
CA GLU A 76 -4.39 8.38 11.24
C GLU A 76 -3.45 7.20 11.43
N GLN A 77 -3.81 6.05 10.85
CA GLN A 77 -2.97 4.86 10.84
C GLN A 77 -1.60 5.17 10.22
N ALA A 78 -1.58 5.87 9.10
CA ALA A 78 -0.36 6.30 8.44
C ALA A 78 0.59 7.10 9.36
N MET A 79 0.07 7.89 10.30
CA MET A 79 0.84 8.68 11.28
C MET A 79 1.36 7.86 12.46
N LEU A 80 0.64 6.81 12.86
CA LEU A 80 1.06 5.90 13.95
C LEU A 80 2.34 5.11 13.61
N TYR A 81 2.64 5.03 12.32
CA TYR A 81 3.75 4.28 11.77
C TYR A 81 4.62 5.18 10.88
N PRO A 82 5.40 6.12 11.46
CA PRO A 82 6.26 7.01 10.68
C PRO A 82 7.36 6.24 9.93
N ASN A 83 7.77 5.08 10.46
CA ASN A 83 8.77 4.21 9.88
C ASN A 83 8.19 2.84 9.54
N TRP A 84 7.66 2.67 8.32
CA TRP A 84 7.29 1.37 7.73
C TRP A 84 8.55 0.59 7.31
N THR A 85 9.47 0.41 8.25
CA THR A 85 10.59 -0.52 8.08
C THR A 85 10.12 -1.91 8.44
N GLN A 86 10.62 -2.92 7.72
CA GLN A 86 10.31 -4.32 8.02
C GLN A 86 10.62 -4.64 9.51
N LYS A 87 11.67 -4.06 10.08
CA LYS A 87 12.01 -4.17 11.50
C LYS A 87 10.91 -3.60 12.42
N ALA A 88 10.49 -2.35 12.21
CA ALA A 88 9.48 -1.71 13.06
C ALA A 88 8.09 -2.38 12.96
N LEU A 89 7.76 -2.92 11.78
CA LEU A 89 6.51 -3.64 11.56
C LEU A 89 6.54 -5.03 12.22
N LYS A 90 7.69 -5.71 12.22
CA LYS A 90 7.91 -6.96 12.95
C LYS A 90 7.85 -6.78 14.47
N GLU A 91 8.52 -5.75 14.99
CA GLU A 91 8.51 -5.43 16.43
C GLU A 91 7.10 -5.19 16.96
N ARG A 92 6.15 -4.85 16.08
CA ARG A 92 4.73 -4.65 16.39
C ARG A 92 3.83 -5.82 15.96
N GLY A 93 4.39 -6.96 15.58
CA GLY A 93 3.63 -8.15 15.18
C GLY A 93 2.82 -8.01 13.88
N MET A 94 3.01 -6.92 13.12
CA MET A 94 2.29 -6.73 11.85
C MET A 94 2.90 -7.54 10.71
N TRP A 95 4.22 -7.63 10.67
CA TRP A 95 4.94 -8.36 9.62
C TRP A 95 5.67 -9.56 10.19
N ARG A 96 5.57 -10.69 9.50
CA ARG A 96 6.30 -11.91 9.79
C ARG A 96 7.33 -12.21 8.69
N ASP A 97 8.37 -12.96 9.04
CA ASP A 97 9.42 -13.34 8.08
C ASP A 97 9.01 -14.48 7.14
N ASP A 98 8.04 -15.29 7.57
CA ASP A 98 7.56 -16.48 6.84
C ASP A 98 6.38 -16.17 5.90
N VAL A 99 6.02 -14.90 5.73
CA VAL A 99 4.88 -14.46 4.92
C VAL A 99 5.34 -13.56 3.78
N ASP A 100 4.94 -13.89 2.56
CA ASP A 100 5.15 -13.04 1.39
C ASP A 100 4.08 -11.96 1.27
N TYR A 101 4.28 -10.84 1.96
CA TYR A 101 3.38 -9.67 1.90
C TYR A 101 3.31 -9.00 0.52
N ASP A 102 4.19 -9.32 -0.45
CA ASP A 102 4.04 -8.80 -1.81
C ASP A 102 2.93 -9.50 -2.58
N GLY A 103 2.62 -10.74 -2.21
CA GLY A 103 1.58 -11.55 -2.81
C GLY A 103 0.19 -11.31 -2.23
N LEU A 104 0.10 -10.76 -1.01
CA LEU A 104 -1.15 -10.59 -0.29
C LEU A 104 -1.87 -9.29 -0.63
N SER A 105 -3.20 -9.38 -0.72
CA SER A 105 -4.11 -8.24 -0.75
C SER A 105 -4.18 -7.53 0.60
N GLY A 106 -4.70 -6.31 0.61
CA GLY A 106 -4.97 -5.56 1.83
C GLY A 106 -5.83 -6.36 2.82
N ASP A 107 -6.90 -6.99 2.34
CA ASP A 107 -7.79 -7.81 3.17
C ASP A 107 -7.06 -8.97 3.84
N GLU A 108 -6.22 -9.70 3.12
CA GLU A 108 -5.42 -10.80 3.67
C GLU A 108 -4.41 -10.30 4.71
N VAL A 109 -3.75 -9.16 4.45
CA VAL A 109 -2.84 -8.56 5.43
C VAL A 109 -3.59 -8.12 6.69
N ASN A 110 -4.79 -7.53 6.54
CA ASN A 110 -5.60 -7.11 7.67
C ASN A 110 -6.13 -8.30 8.49
N GLN A 111 -6.50 -9.40 7.82
CA GLN A 111 -6.87 -10.63 8.50
C GLN A 111 -5.71 -11.19 9.33
N LEU A 112 -4.51 -11.32 8.74
CA LEU A 112 -3.32 -11.78 9.47
C LEU A 112 -2.98 -10.87 10.66
N HIS A 113 -3.19 -9.56 10.51
CA HIS A 113 -2.99 -8.61 11.60
C HIS A 113 -3.98 -8.84 12.75
N ASN A 114 -5.25 -9.08 12.45
CA ASN A 114 -6.28 -9.36 13.46
C ASN A 114 -6.03 -10.70 14.16
N GLU A 115 -5.61 -11.74 13.43
CA GLU A 115 -5.24 -13.04 14.01
C GLU A 115 -4.04 -12.97 14.95
N ALA A 116 -3.11 -12.05 14.71
CA ALA A 116 -1.93 -11.87 15.56
C ALA A 116 -2.19 -11.04 16.83
N ASN A 117 -3.28 -10.26 16.87
CA ASN A 117 -3.58 -9.31 17.96
C ASN A 117 -4.93 -9.55 18.66
N GLY A 118 -5.70 -10.54 18.23
CA GLY A 118 -6.90 -11.05 18.91
C GLY A 118 -6.58 -12.22 19.83
#